data_AF-A0A8E2JLV6-F1
#
_entry.id   AF-A0A8E2JLV6-F1
#
_cell.length_a   1.000
_cell.length_b   1.000
_cell.length_c   1.000
_cell.angle_alpha   90.00
_cell.angle_beta   90.00
_cell.angle_gamma   90.00
#
_symmetry.space_group_name_H-M   'P 1'
#
loop_
_entity.id
_entity.type
_entity.pdbx_description
1 polymer ?
#
loop_
_entity_poly.entity_id
_entity_poly.type
_entity_poly.pdbx_seq_one_letter_code
_entity_poly.pdbx_strand_id
1 'polypeptide(L)'
;MRQPLIYYRVHPRFLDILFAFGNKPRNAEAGLGSMTVAQLSGGVYEMQYILSYVEQVHRHDVDKWTMRQVGIYHRYSSAEDKSLWIILYNQPNSVAQKRLEIMIEKHSGFGHIHLTILSTYFENWRWYLNTLGNDLEAIADIALTLDFTKLEHYTHGSALLPRLQHLQDKVLQVSARLKATKATLSTLKEVNGSSFASSSDKHGMESFGSEIKIYETQVTGHLTSLELMQKRSQETLTMLGVALNLRIQATALGINNNMLNLAQDTVDDSATVRVITIVTLVYLPASFAASLLGTNLFVFQTMEGSSFQVSGKFWVFFVIAIPLTVLTVGGWFIYTCKRRNPKRNRRGLEASDLV
;
A
#
# COMPACT_ATOMS: atom_id res chain seq x y z
N MET A 1 -17.80 40.22 1.27
CA MET A 1 -18.06 39.53 2.57
C MET A 1 -17.75 40.37 3.82
N ARG A 2 -16.72 41.24 3.86
CA ARG A 2 -16.38 41.98 5.10
C ARG A 2 -17.45 42.97 5.59
N GLN A 3 -18.12 43.72 4.71
CA GLN A 3 -19.14 44.70 5.08
C GLN A 3 -20.38 44.11 5.81
N PRO A 4 -21.03 43.03 5.33
CA PRO A 4 -22.18 42.45 6.04
C PRO A 4 -21.81 41.82 7.39
N LEU A 5 -20.63 41.21 7.53
CA LEU A 5 -20.18 40.61 8.80
C LEU A 5 -20.00 41.64 9.91
N ILE A 6 -19.47 42.82 9.57
CA ILE A 6 -19.29 43.95 10.49
C ILE A 6 -20.65 44.57 10.84
N TYR A 7 -21.56 44.70 9.86
CA TYR A 7 -22.89 45.24 10.06
C TYR A 7 -23.73 44.41 11.04
N TYR A 8 -23.70 43.08 10.91
CA TYR A 8 -24.47 42.18 11.79
C TYR A 8 -23.75 41.81 13.11
N ARG A 9 -22.56 42.36 13.37
CA ARG A 9 -21.70 42.03 14.54
C ARG A 9 -21.51 40.52 14.70
N VAL A 10 -21.21 39.83 13.61
CA VAL A 10 -20.95 38.39 13.62
C VAL A 10 -19.67 38.11 14.42
N HIS A 11 -19.72 37.16 15.34
CA HIS A 11 -18.58 36.84 16.19
C HIS A 11 -17.37 36.37 15.37
N PRO A 12 -16.13 36.77 15.73
CA PRO A 12 -14.92 36.44 14.96
C PRO A 12 -14.68 34.94 14.71
N ARG A 13 -15.21 34.07 15.58
CA ARG A 13 -15.17 32.60 15.42
C ARG A 13 -15.84 32.10 14.13
N PHE A 14 -16.71 32.90 13.50
CA PHE A 14 -17.28 32.56 12.21
C PHE A 14 -16.26 32.68 11.06
N LEU A 15 -15.17 33.43 11.27
CA LEU A 15 -14.09 33.51 10.29
C LEU A 15 -13.41 32.15 10.09
N ASP A 16 -13.35 31.30 11.12
CA ASP A 16 -12.79 29.96 11.03
C ASP A 16 -13.59 29.09 10.06
N ILE A 17 -14.93 29.22 10.08
CA ILE A 17 -15.81 28.59 9.10
C ILE A 17 -15.51 29.15 7.71
N LEU A 18 -15.44 30.47 7.56
CA LEU A 18 -15.18 31.12 6.27
C LEU A 18 -13.84 30.69 5.65
N PHE A 19 -12.79 30.49 6.45
CA PHE A 19 -11.51 30.00 5.94
C PHE A 19 -11.55 28.56 5.45
N ALA A 20 -12.50 27.76 5.92
CA ALA A 20 -12.75 26.43 5.36
C ALA A 20 -13.35 26.50 3.94
N PHE A 21 -13.85 27.66 3.50
CA PHE A 21 -14.38 27.89 2.15
C PHE A 21 -13.36 28.62 1.27
N GLY A 22 -13.33 28.27 -0.02
CA GLY A 22 -12.46 28.90 -1.03
C GLY A 22 -11.45 27.94 -1.68
N ASN A 23 -11.16 26.80 -1.06
CA ASN A 23 -10.35 25.71 -1.62
C ASN A 23 -11.06 24.37 -1.47
N LYS A 24 -10.62 23.34 -2.23
CA LYS A 24 -11.12 21.97 -2.07
C LYS A 24 -10.88 21.52 -0.61
N PRO A 25 -11.86 20.88 0.07
CA PRO A 25 -11.72 20.47 1.46
C PRO A 25 -10.48 19.61 1.65
N ARG A 26 -9.54 20.05 2.50
CA ARG A 26 -8.29 19.33 2.75
C ARG A 26 -8.54 18.12 3.65
N ASN A 27 -7.79 17.04 3.43
CA ASN A 27 -7.87 15.84 4.28
C ASN A 27 -7.51 16.15 5.74
N ALA A 28 -6.59 17.10 5.96
CA ALA A 28 -6.14 17.52 7.29
C ALA A 28 -7.26 18.17 8.13
N GLU A 29 -8.31 18.70 7.49
CA GLU A 29 -9.40 19.42 8.14
C GLU A 29 -10.70 18.58 8.17
N ALA A 30 -10.65 17.31 7.78
CA ALA A 30 -11.84 16.48 7.61
C ALA A 30 -12.63 16.25 8.91
N GLY A 31 -12.01 16.43 10.08
CA GLY A 31 -12.66 16.34 11.39
C GLY A 31 -13.10 17.68 11.99
N LEU A 32 -12.82 18.80 11.31
CA LEU A 32 -13.24 20.13 11.78
C LEU A 32 -14.71 20.40 11.43
N GLY A 33 -15.30 21.38 12.11
CA GLY A 33 -16.62 21.89 11.78
C GLY A 33 -17.78 21.31 12.57
N SER A 34 -17.52 20.52 13.62
CA SER A 34 -18.55 20.17 14.61
C SER A 34 -19.21 21.42 15.18
N MET A 35 -20.48 21.30 15.56
CA MET A 35 -21.23 22.41 16.14
C MET A 35 -20.60 22.94 17.41
N THR A 36 -20.42 24.27 17.43
CA THR A 36 -20.07 25.02 18.61
C THR A 36 -21.22 25.93 18.97
N VAL A 37 -21.55 25.99 20.25
CA VAL A 37 -22.57 26.89 20.80
C VAL A 37 -21.88 27.84 21.76
N ALA A 38 -22.08 29.15 21.56
CA ALA A 38 -21.64 30.19 22.47
C ALA A 38 -22.87 30.89 23.05
N GLN A 39 -22.95 30.95 24.37
CA GLN A 39 -23.94 31.76 25.07
C GLN A 39 -23.31 33.13 25.37
N LEU A 40 -23.91 34.18 24.84
CA LEU A 40 -23.53 35.56 25.12
C LEU A 40 -24.44 36.15 26.21
N SER A 41 -24.02 37.29 26.75
CA SER A 41 -24.82 38.06 27.70
C SER A 41 -26.19 38.44 27.11
N GLY A 42 -27.24 38.43 27.93
CA GLY A 42 -28.59 38.83 27.51
C GLY A 42 -29.41 37.76 26.80
N GLY A 43 -29.09 36.48 26.96
CA GLY A 43 -29.88 35.38 26.38
C GLY A 43 -29.71 35.25 24.86
N VAL A 44 -28.59 35.73 24.33
CA VAL A 44 -28.20 35.57 22.93
C VAL A 44 -27.33 34.35 22.79
N TYR A 45 -27.62 33.53 21.80
CA TYR A 45 -26.91 32.30 21.52
C TYR A 45 -26.41 32.31 20.09
N GLU A 46 -25.17 31.89 19.90
CA GLU A 46 -24.56 31.75 18.59
C GLU A 46 -24.14 30.31 18.37
N MET A 47 -24.51 29.80 17.22
CA MET A 47 -24.31 28.42 16.82
C MET A 47 -23.68 28.41 15.46
N GLN A 48 -22.65 27.59 15.30
CA GLN A 48 -21.95 27.53 14.04
C GLN A 48 -21.39 26.13 13.81
N TYR A 49 -21.43 25.68 12.56
CA TYR A 49 -20.89 24.39 12.14
C TYR A 49 -20.71 24.32 10.63
N ILE A 50 -19.93 23.32 10.20
CA ILE A 50 -19.80 22.93 8.81
C ILE A 50 -20.42 21.55 8.67
N LEU A 51 -21.46 21.44 7.85
CA LEU A 51 -22.02 20.16 7.48
C LEU A 51 -21.36 19.69 6.18
N SER A 52 -20.61 18.59 6.25
CA SER A 52 -20.13 17.89 5.07
C SER A 52 -21.20 16.96 4.53
N TYR A 53 -21.35 16.90 3.21
CA TYR A 53 -22.30 16.02 2.55
C TYR A 53 -21.78 15.54 1.20
N VAL A 54 -22.42 14.49 0.70
CA VAL A 54 -22.14 13.92 -0.62
C VAL A 54 -23.31 14.12 -1.55
N GLU A 55 -23.02 14.37 -2.82
CA GLU A 55 -24.02 14.57 -3.85
C GLU A 55 -23.56 13.90 -5.14
N GLN A 56 -24.49 13.22 -5.82
CA GLN A 56 -24.25 12.58 -7.10
C GLN A 56 -24.34 13.62 -8.21
N VAL A 57 -23.24 13.81 -8.91
CA VAL A 57 -23.16 14.70 -10.07
C VAL A 57 -23.10 13.83 -11.31
N HIS A 58 -24.14 13.96 -12.15
CA HIS A 58 -24.21 13.31 -13.45
C HIS A 58 -23.44 14.18 -14.44
N ARG A 59 -22.29 13.70 -14.94
CA ARG A 59 -21.50 14.44 -15.93
C ARG A 59 -20.95 13.49 -16.98
N HIS A 60 -21.20 13.80 -18.25
CA HIS A 60 -20.76 12.98 -19.40
C HIS A 60 -21.12 11.49 -19.26
N ASP A 61 -22.36 11.20 -18.84
CA ASP A 61 -22.89 9.83 -18.69
C ASP A 61 -22.18 8.97 -17.62
N VAL A 62 -21.45 9.61 -16.71
CA VAL A 62 -20.83 8.95 -15.55
C VAL A 62 -21.35 9.57 -14.26
N ASP A 63 -21.86 8.71 -13.39
CA ASP A 63 -22.30 9.07 -12.06
C ASP A 63 -21.11 9.18 -11.13
N LYS A 64 -20.87 10.39 -10.62
CA LYS A 64 -19.77 10.63 -9.70
C LYS A 64 -20.24 11.28 -8.41
N TRP A 65 -19.90 10.64 -7.30
CA TRP A 65 -20.07 11.24 -5.98
C TRP A 65 -19.07 12.36 -5.76
N THR A 66 -19.58 13.52 -5.36
CA THR A 66 -18.78 14.68 -5.02
C THR A 66 -19.00 15.04 -3.55
N MET A 67 -17.89 15.28 -2.85
CA MET A 67 -17.92 15.78 -1.48
C MET A 67 -18.09 17.29 -1.50
N ARG A 68 -19.03 17.79 -0.72
CA ARG A 68 -19.35 19.20 -0.56
C ARG A 68 -19.51 19.52 0.92
N GLN A 69 -19.62 20.80 1.20
CA GLN A 69 -19.85 21.29 2.55
C GLN A 69 -20.75 22.52 2.51
N VAL A 70 -21.49 22.75 3.60
CA VAL A 70 -22.30 23.94 3.83
C VAL A 70 -21.93 24.51 5.19
N GLY A 71 -21.67 25.82 5.23
CA GLY A 71 -21.31 26.53 6.46
C GLY A 71 -22.57 27.16 7.03
N ILE A 72 -22.82 26.94 8.32
CA ILE A 72 -24.02 27.42 8.98
C ILE A 72 -23.61 28.26 10.16
N TYR A 73 -24.20 29.44 10.25
CA TYR A 73 -24.19 30.28 11.44
C TYR A 73 -25.61 30.69 11.75
N HIS A 74 -25.97 30.53 13.02
CA HIS A 74 -27.27 30.83 13.55
C HIS A 74 -27.08 31.60 14.85
N ARG A 75 -27.62 32.81 14.90
CA ARG A 75 -27.73 33.59 16.13
C ARG A 75 -29.18 33.69 16.54
N TYR A 76 -29.50 33.29 17.75
CA TYR A 76 -30.84 33.38 18.31
C TYR A 76 -30.84 34.25 19.56
N SER A 77 -31.78 35.19 19.64
CA SER A 77 -31.98 36.06 20.80
C SER A 77 -33.26 35.63 21.52
N SER A 78 -33.13 35.06 22.72
CA SER A 78 -34.27 34.65 23.54
C SER A 78 -35.12 35.85 24.01
N ALA A 79 -34.50 37.02 24.20
CA ALA A 79 -35.20 38.22 24.63
C ALA A 79 -36.09 38.85 23.54
N GLU A 80 -35.69 38.72 22.27
CA GLU A 80 -36.41 39.30 21.13
C GLU A 80 -37.21 38.26 20.32
N ASP A 81 -37.04 36.98 20.64
CA ASP A 81 -37.55 35.84 19.86
C ASP A 81 -37.21 35.95 18.36
N LYS A 82 -35.95 36.29 18.08
CA LYS A 82 -35.45 36.51 16.71
C LYS A 82 -34.22 35.67 16.42
N SER A 83 -34.21 35.09 15.23
CA SER A 83 -33.08 34.37 14.67
C SER A 83 -32.45 35.10 13.47
N LEU A 84 -31.13 35.16 13.45
CA LEU A 84 -30.32 35.53 12.29
C LEU A 84 -29.63 34.28 11.77
N TRP A 85 -29.79 34.01 10.47
CA TRP A 85 -29.18 32.88 9.80
C TRP A 85 -28.22 33.35 8.71
N ILE A 86 -27.03 32.77 8.67
CA ILE A 86 -26.06 32.93 7.59
C ILE A 86 -25.70 31.53 7.12
N ILE A 87 -26.03 31.23 5.86
CA ILE A 87 -25.77 29.93 5.24
C ILE A 87 -24.87 30.13 4.04
N LEU A 88 -23.75 29.41 4.03
CA LEU A 88 -22.74 29.45 2.99
C LEU A 88 -22.88 28.23 2.09
N TYR A 89 -23.44 28.43 0.90
CA TYR A 89 -23.57 27.39 -0.12
C TYR A 89 -22.37 27.37 -1.07
N ASN A 90 -21.95 26.16 -1.46
CA ASN A 90 -20.96 25.97 -2.52
C ASN A 90 -21.53 26.12 -3.94
N GLN A 91 -22.87 26.13 -4.10
CA GLN A 91 -23.54 26.29 -5.40
C GLN A 91 -24.85 27.07 -5.26
N PRO A 92 -25.18 27.95 -6.22
CA PRO A 92 -26.48 28.60 -6.27
C PRO A 92 -27.59 27.57 -6.55
N ASN A 93 -28.79 27.80 -6.01
CA ASN A 93 -29.98 26.96 -6.23
C ASN A 93 -29.82 25.50 -5.76
N SER A 94 -29.06 25.30 -4.68
CA SER A 94 -28.91 23.96 -4.07
C SER A 94 -30.25 23.39 -3.61
N VAL A 95 -30.35 22.06 -3.51
CA VAL A 95 -31.58 21.38 -3.03
C VAL A 95 -31.97 21.89 -1.64
N ALA A 96 -30.98 22.05 -0.74
CA ALA A 96 -31.23 22.60 0.59
C ALA A 96 -31.76 24.04 0.52
N GLN A 97 -31.18 24.89 -0.33
CA GLN A 97 -31.66 26.28 -0.49
C GLN A 97 -33.15 26.30 -0.89
N LYS A 98 -33.55 25.55 -1.91
CA LYS A 98 -34.94 25.48 -2.37
C LYS A 98 -35.89 24.96 -1.27
N ARG A 99 -35.47 23.94 -0.52
CA ARG A 99 -36.25 23.41 0.61
C ARG A 99 -36.40 24.42 1.74
N LEU A 100 -35.36 25.21 2.02
CA LEU A 100 -35.42 26.27 3.02
C LEU A 100 -36.33 27.42 2.61
N GLU A 101 -36.26 27.86 1.36
CA GLU A 101 -37.15 28.92 0.83
C GLU A 101 -38.62 28.56 1.04
N ILE A 102 -39.03 27.33 0.70
CA ILE A 102 -40.40 26.83 0.91
C ILE A 102 -40.78 26.76 2.40
N MET A 103 -39.83 26.44 3.28
CA MET A 103 -40.09 26.28 4.71
C MET A 103 -40.22 27.64 5.44
N ILE A 104 -39.42 28.62 5.05
CA ILE A 104 -39.41 29.95 5.66
C ILE A 104 -40.76 30.63 5.43
N GLU A 105 -41.37 30.43 4.26
CA GLU A 105 -42.73 30.92 3.94
C GLU A 105 -43.81 30.36 4.88
N LYS A 106 -43.60 29.18 5.47
CA LYS A 106 -44.59 28.49 6.31
C LYS A 106 -44.48 28.78 7.81
N HIS A 107 -43.54 29.64 8.23
CA HIS A 107 -43.12 29.86 9.63
C HIS A 107 -42.58 28.57 10.28
N SER A 108 -41.32 28.59 10.71
CA SER A 108 -40.64 27.40 11.24
C SER A 108 -39.95 27.74 12.55
N GLY A 109 -40.11 26.85 13.54
CA GLY A 109 -39.43 26.95 14.84
C GLY A 109 -37.90 26.81 14.73
N PHE A 110 -37.23 27.23 15.80
CA PHE A 110 -35.78 27.32 15.96
C PHE A 110 -34.97 26.13 15.39
N GLY A 111 -35.43 24.88 15.59
CA GLY A 111 -34.70 23.67 15.17
C GLY A 111 -34.93 23.25 13.72
N HIS A 112 -36.05 23.60 13.09
CA HIS A 112 -36.47 22.98 11.83
C HIS A 112 -35.56 23.30 10.64
N ILE A 113 -34.90 24.46 10.65
CA ILE A 113 -33.91 24.84 9.63
C ILE A 113 -32.67 23.94 9.72
N HIS A 114 -32.15 23.70 10.93
CA HIS A 114 -31.04 22.77 11.13
C HIS A 114 -31.37 21.37 10.62
N LEU A 115 -32.55 20.86 10.97
CA LEU A 115 -33.00 19.53 10.57
C LEU A 115 -33.22 19.40 9.07
N THR A 116 -33.76 20.43 8.43
CA THR A 116 -34.01 20.39 7.00
C THR A 116 -32.70 20.36 6.22
N ILE A 117 -31.69 21.13 6.62
CA ILE A 117 -30.39 21.09 5.95
C ILE A 117 -29.73 19.71 6.14
N LEU A 118 -29.78 19.17 7.36
CA LEU A 118 -29.24 17.84 7.67
C LEU A 118 -29.95 16.75 6.85
N SER A 119 -31.28 16.67 6.95
CA SER A 119 -32.11 15.66 6.26
C SER A 119 -32.01 15.73 4.74
N THR A 120 -31.75 16.90 4.16
CA THR A 120 -31.64 17.06 2.69
C THR A 120 -30.57 16.19 2.07
N TYR A 121 -29.44 16.02 2.76
CA TYR A 121 -28.30 15.29 2.19
C TYR A 121 -27.98 13.99 2.92
N PHE A 122 -28.73 13.67 3.97
CA PHE A 122 -28.40 12.56 4.84
C PHE A 122 -28.48 11.20 4.13
N GLU A 123 -29.53 10.99 3.33
CA GLU A 123 -29.77 9.72 2.62
C GLU A 123 -28.65 9.38 1.62
N ASN A 124 -27.97 10.39 1.08
CA ASN A 124 -26.89 10.21 0.11
C ASN A 124 -25.69 9.44 0.71
N TRP A 125 -25.49 9.51 2.02
CA TRP A 125 -24.42 8.77 2.68
C TRP A 125 -24.56 7.26 2.51
N ARG A 126 -25.78 6.73 2.58
CA ARG A 126 -26.04 5.29 2.40
C ARG A 126 -25.51 4.82 1.04
N TRP A 127 -25.87 5.53 -0.03
CA TRP A 127 -25.51 5.16 -1.39
C TRP A 127 -24.03 5.35 -1.67
N TYR A 128 -23.44 6.43 -1.19
CA TYR A 128 -22.01 6.67 -1.33
C TYR A 128 -21.17 5.61 -0.60
N LEU A 129 -21.56 5.22 0.62
CA LEU A 129 -20.89 4.16 1.37
C LEU A 129 -21.03 2.81 0.67
N ASN A 130 -22.17 2.54 0.04
CA ASN A 130 -22.35 1.34 -0.76
C ASN A 130 -21.38 1.29 -1.95
N THR A 131 -21.15 2.43 -2.64
CA THR A 131 -20.14 2.51 -3.71
C THR A 131 -18.74 2.23 -3.19
N LEU A 132 -18.34 2.80 -2.04
CA LEU A 132 -17.02 2.52 -1.45
C LEU A 132 -16.89 1.04 -1.02
N GLY A 133 -17.98 0.44 -0.53
CA GLY A 133 -18.04 -0.98 -0.19
C GLY A 133 -17.83 -1.87 -1.41
N ASN A 134 -18.53 -1.59 -2.52
CA ASN A 134 -18.38 -2.33 -3.77
C ASN A 134 -16.96 -2.21 -4.33
N ASP A 135 -16.35 -1.03 -4.27
CA ASP A 135 -14.96 -0.82 -4.68
C ASP A 135 -13.99 -1.68 -3.84
N LEU A 136 -14.22 -1.78 -2.53
CA LEU A 136 -13.40 -2.59 -1.62
C LEU A 136 -13.55 -4.08 -1.93
N GLU A 137 -14.79 -4.55 -2.10
CA GLU A 137 -15.11 -5.94 -2.39
C GLU A 137 -14.50 -6.38 -3.73
N ALA A 138 -14.64 -5.55 -4.77
CA ALA A 138 -14.02 -5.82 -6.07
C ALA A 138 -12.48 -5.94 -5.97
N ILE A 139 -11.81 -5.10 -5.17
CA ILE A 139 -10.36 -5.22 -4.96
C ILE A 139 -10.02 -6.49 -4.17
N ALA A 140 -10.78 -6.80 -3.13
CA ALA A 140 -10.55 -7.97 -2.29
C ALA A 140 -10.74 -9.28 -3.07
N ASP A 141 -11.78 -9.37 -3.89
CA ASP A 141 -12.05 -10.54 -4.74
C ASP A 141 -10.91 -10.78 -5.72
N ILE A 142 -10.43 -9.74 -6.39
CA ILE A 142 -9.26 -9.86 -7.27
C ILE A 142 -8.06 -10.35 -6.45
N ALA A 143 -7.78 -9.73 -5.30
CA ALA A 143 -6.63 -10.08 -4.46
C ALA A 143 -6.65 -11.56 -4.02
N LEU A 144 -7.82 -12.14 -3.74
CA LEU A 144 -7.96 -13.55 -3.34
C LEU A 144 -7.72 -14.55 -4.49
N THR A 145 -7.91 -14.12 -5.74
CA THR A 145 -7.70 -14.98 -6.92
C THR A 145 -6.27 -14.97 -7.46
N LEU A 146 -5.40 -14.11 -6.91
CA LEU A 146 -4.03 -13.96 -7.39
C LEU A 146 -3.14 -15.14 -7.00
N ASP A 147 -2.76 -15.93 -7.98
CA ASP A 147 -1.63 -16.86 -7.91
C ASP A 147 -0.29 -16.12 -8.08
N PHE A 148 0.39 -15.81 -6.97
CA PHE A 148 1.67 -15.09 -6.97
C PHE A 148 2.87 -15.89 -7.51
N THR A 149 2.69 -17.15 -7.92
CA THR A 149 3.74 -17.88 -8.64
C THR A 149 3.93 -17.33 -10.07
N LYS A 150 2.87 -16.73 -10.64
CA LYS A 150 2.85 -16.16 -12.00
C LYS A 150 3.28 -14.69 -12.00
N LEU A 151 4.14 -14.32 -12.95
CA LEU A 151 4.66 -12.95 -13.06
C LEU A 151 3.55 -11.92 -13.37
N GLU A 152 2.60 -12.27 -14.23
CA GLU A 152 1.46 -11.40 -14.57
C GLU A 152 0.63 -11.06 -13.33
N HIS A 153 0.34 -12.06 -12.50
CA HIS A 153 -0.42 -11.89 -11.26
C HIS A 153 0.35 -11.06 -10.22
N TYR A 154 1.67 -11.17 -10.17
CA TYR A 154 2.50 -10.28 -9.34
C TYR A 154 2.34 -8.81 -9.75
N THR A 155 2.42 -8.51 -11.06
CA THR A 155 2.22 -7.14 -11.55
C THR A 155 0.82 -6.62 -11.25
N HIS A 156 -0.20 -7.45 -11.44
CA HIS A 156 -1.58 -7.09 -11.12
C HIS A 156 -1.76 -6.82 -9.63
N GLY A 157 -1.26 -7.70 -8.76
CA GLY A 157 -1.28 -7.53 -7.31
C GLY A 157 -0.58 -6.25 -6.86
N SER A 158 0.58 -5.93 -7.42
CA SER A 158 1.28 -4.68 -7.10
C SER A 158 0.46 -3.42 -7.44
N ALA A 159 -0.35 -3.47 -8.51
CA ALA A 159 -1.23 -2.37 -8.92
C ALA A 159 -2.47 -2.22 -8.03
N LEU A 160 -2.87 -3.25 -7.28
CA LEU A 160 -3.98 -3.18 -6.33
C LEU A 160 -3.61 -2.40 -5.06
N LEU A 161 -2.35 -2.47 -4.62
CA LEU A 161 -1.87 -1.75 -3.42
C LEU A 161 -2.22 -0.25 -3.41
N PRO A 162 -1.84 0.56 -4.42
CA PRO A 162 -2.18 1.99 -4.42
C PRO A 162 -3.68 2.25 -4.55
N ARG A 163 -4.44 1.38 -5.23
CA ARG A 163 -5.90 1.51 -5.33
C ARG A 163 -6.57 1.31 -3.98
N LEU A 164 -6.14 0.29 -3.25
CA LEU A 164 -6.64 -0.03 -1.92
C LEU A 164 -6.25 1.04 -0.89
N GLN A 165 -5.01 1.56 -0.97
CA GLN A 165 -4.57 2.67 -0.13
C GLN A 165 -5.38 3.95 -0.39
N HIS A 166 -5.65 4.29 -1.66
CA HIS A 166 -6.51 5.42 -2.00
C HIS A 166 -7.95 5.24 -1.48
N LEU A 167 -8.48 4.01 -1.52
CA LEU A 167 -9.78 3.70 -0.95
C LEU A 167 -9.78 3.87 0.58
N GLN A 168 -8.73 3.39 1.26
CA GLN A 168 -8.54 3.55 2.69
C GLN A 168 -8.50 5.03 3.09
N ASP A 169 -7.77 5.87 2.34
CA ASP A 169 -7.71 7.31 2.58
C ASP A 169 -9.09 7.97 2.48
N LYS A 170 -9.92 7.56 1.50
CA LYS A 170 -11.31 8.03 1.40
C LYS A 170 -12.14 7.60 2.61
N VAL A 171 -12.05 6.33 3.02
CA VAL A 171 -12.79 5.79 4.18
C VAL A 171 -12.45 6.56 5.45
N LEU A 172 -11.16 6.82 5.70
CA LEU A 172 -10.69 7.62 6.83
C LEU A 172 -11.24 9.05 6.80
N GLN A 173 -11.20 9.69 5.62
CA GLN A 173 -11.71 11.03 5.43
C GLN A 173 -13.22 11.12 5.69
N VAL A 174 -13.99 10.12 5.25
CA VAL A 174 -15.44 10.05 5.47
C VAL A 174 -15.77 9.79 6.93
N SER A 175 -15.00 8.91 7.59
CA SER A 175 -15.14 8.63 9.03
C SER A 175 -14.99 9.90 9.87
N ALA A 176 -13.98 10.72 9.58
CA ALA A 176 -13.78 12.00 10.27
C ALA A 176 -14.98 12.96 10.11
N ARG A 177 -15.52 13.09 8.90
CA ARG A 177 -16.66 13.96 8.61
C ARG A 177 -17.97 13.50 9.24
N LEU A 178 -18.23 12.18 9.22
CA LEU A 178 -19.40 11.63 9.89
C LEU A 178 -19.27 11.72 11.42
N LYS A 179 -18.07 11.65 11.98
CA LYS A 179 -17.84 11.94 13.41
C LYS A 179 -18.15 13.40 13.74
N ALA A 180 -17.75 14.36 12.92
CA ALA A 180 -18.11 15.77 13.09
C ALA A 180 -19.63 16.00 12.97
N THR A 181 -20.29 15.29 12.04
CA THR A 181 -21.75 15.31 11.88
C THR A 181 -22.45 14.72 13.10
N LYS A 182 -21.95 13.60 13.65
CA LYS A 182 -22.47 13.00 14.89
C LYS A 182 -22.36 13.97 16.07
N ALA A 183 -21.19 14.60 16.25
CA ALA A 183 -20.99 15.61 17.29
C ALA A 183 -22.00 16.77 17.14
N THR A 184 -22.21 17.24 15.91
CA THR A 184 -23.23 18.27 15.61
C THR A 184 -24.64 17.83 16.01
N LEU A 185 -25.04 16.60 15.71
CA LEU A 185 -26.34 16.06 16.12
C LEU A 185 -26.47 15.95 17.64
N SER A 186 -25.41 15.52 18.33
CA SER A 186 -25.38 15.45 19.80
C SER A 186 -25.52 16.85 20.43
N THR A 187 -24.80 17.85 19.91
CA THR A 187 -24.94 19.24 20.38
C THR A 187 -26.32 19.82 20.07
N LEU A 188 -26.91 19.55 18.90
CA LEU A 188 -28.28 19.97 18.60
C LEU A 188 -29.30 19.36 19.57
N LYS A 189 -29.10 18.10 19.97
CA LYS A 189 -29.94 17.41 20.96
C LYS A 189 -29.83 18.06 22.34
N GLU A 190 -28.62 18.42 22.77
CA GLU A 190 -28.38 19.14 24.02
C GLU A 190 -29.01 20.53 24.01
N VAL A 191 -28.87 21.26 22.90
CA VAL A 191 -29.51 22.57 22.71
C VAL A 191 -31.03 22.47 22.73
N ASN A 192 -31.60 21.40 22.15
CA ASN A 192 -33.04 21.16 22.21
C ASN A 192 -33.53 20.81 23.61
N GLY A 193 -32.74 20.06 24.39
CA GLY A 193 -33.07 19.68 25.77
C GLY A 193 -32.89 20.81 26.78
N SER A 194 -32.01 21.77 26.49
CA SER A 194 -31.87 23.00 27.26
C SER A 194 -32.95 24.01 26.86
N SER A 195 -33.42 24.83 27.80
CA SER A 195 -34.58 25.73 27.64
C SER A 195 -34.35 26.93 26.68
N PHE A 196 -33.65 26.72 25.56
CA PHE A 196 -33.36 27.72 24.53
C PHE A 196 -34.62 28.18 23.79
N ALA A 197 -35.53 27.26 23.47
CA ALA A 197 -36.83 27.61 22.94
C ALA A 197 -37.76 27.95 24.11
N SER A 198 -38.37 29.14 24.06
CA SER A 198 -39.46 29.51 24.96
C SER A 198 -40.45 28.35 25.05
N SER A 199 -40.86 28.01 26.28
CA SER A 199 -41.58 26.81 26.71
C SER A 199 -42.96 26.55 26.08
N SER A 200 -43.30 27.22 24.96
CA SER A 200 -44.62 27.23 24.34
C SER A 200 -44.89 26.05 23.39
N ASP A 201 -43.87 25.39 22.82
CA ASP A 201 -44.07 24.27 21.87
C ASP A 201 -43.32 22.99 22.29
N LYS A 202 -43.85 22.32 23.32
CA LYS A 202 -43.30 21.04 23.81
C LYS A 202 -43.38 19.94 22.76
N HIS A 203 -44.43 19.93 21.94
CA HIS A 203 -44.63 18.87 20.94
C HIS A 203 -43.62 18.98 19.79
N GLY A 204 -43.34 20.20 19.31
CA GLY A 204 -42.27 20.45 18.35
C GLY A 204 -40.89 20.06 18.87
N MET A 205 -40.60 20.33 20.15
CA MET A 205 -39.33 19.93 20.79
C MET A 205 -39.18 18.40 20.89
N GLU A 206 -40.25 17.69 21.24
CA GLU A 206 -40.25 16.21 21.27
C GLU A 206 -40.08 15.62 19.87
N SER A 207 -40.82 16.14 18.88
CA SER A 207 -40.71 15.69 17.49
C SER A 207 -39.31 15.93 16.93
N PHE A 208 -38.74 17.12 17.15
CA PHE A 208 -37.38 17.45 16.74
C PHE A 208 -36.33 16.54 17.40
N GLY A 209 -36.47 16.30 18.71
CA GLY A 209 -35.60 15.38 19.45
C GLY A 209 -35.68 13.95 18.92
N SER A 210 -36.87 13.49 18.55
CA SER A 210 -37.08 12.16 17.96
C SER A 210 -36.40 12.03 16.59
N GLU A 211 -36.49 13.04 15.73
CA GLU A 211 -35.84 13.04 14.42
C GLU A 211 -34.32 13.09 14.53
N ILE A 212 -33.76 13.90 15.45
CA ILE A 212 -32.31 13.90 15.72
C ILE A 212 -31.85 12.50 16.14
N LYS A 213 -32.61 11.82 17.01
CA LYS A 213 -32.27 10.46 17.45
C LYS A 213 -32.23 9.46 16.29
N ILE A 214 -33.12 9.59 15.30
CA ILE A 214 -33.09 8.78 14.09
C ILE A 214 -31.77 9.01 13.34
N TYR A 215 -31.42 10.26 13.05
CA TYR A 215 -30.17 10.58 12.34
C TYR A 215 -28.92 10.18 13.13
N GLU A 216 -28.91 10.35 14.46
CA GLU A 216 -27.80 9.93 15.34
C GLU A 216 -27.58 8.41 15.26
N THR A 217 -28.67 7.64 15.23
CA THR A 217 -28.65 6.18 15.05
C THR A 217 -28.11 5.81 13.67
N GLN A 218 -28.56 6.47 12.62
CA GLN A 218 -28.09 6.22 11.25
C GLN A 218 -26.61 6.60 11.06
N VAL A 219 -26.14 7.76 11.56
CA VAL A 219 -24.71 8.12 11.52
C VAL A 219 -23.88 7.08 12.26
N THR A 220 -24.36 6.61 13.42
CA THR A 220 -23.65 5.59 14.19
C THR A 220 -23.53 4.29 13.40
N GLY A 221 -24.61 3.84 12.74
CA GLY A 221 -24.56 2.69 11.85
C GLY A 221 -23.56 2.86 10.69
N HIS A 222 -23.55 4.04 10.06
CA HIS A 222 -22.58 4.36 9.01
C HIS A 222 -21.13 4.36 9.51
N LEU A 223 -20.87 4.88 10.71
CA LEU A 223 -19.54 4.84 11.33
C LEU A 223 -19.08 3.42 11.62
N THR A 224 -19.98 2.55 12.08
CA THR A 224 -19.67 1.11 12.26
C THR A 224 -19.33 0.43 10.93
N SER A 225 -20.08 0.71 9.86
CA SER A 225 -19.75 0.18 8.53
C SER A 225 -18.38 0.66 8.03
N LEU A 226 -18.05 1.94 8.25
CA LEU A 226 -16.74 2.51 7.89
C LEU A 226 -15.58 1.89 8.68
N GLU A 227 -15.77 1.62 9.97
CA GLU A 227 -14.78 0.92 10.80
C GLU A 227 -14.50 -0.49 10.28
N LEU A 228 -15.56 -1.22 9.89
CA LEU A 228 -15.41 -2.54 9.26
C LEU A 228 -14.68 -2.45 7.91
N MET A 229 -15.03 -1.48 7.06
CA MET A 229 -14.34 -1.25 5.78
C MET A 229 -12.86 -0.92 5.98
N GLN A 230 -12.54 -0.08 6.97
CA GLN A 230 -11.16 0.27 7.31
C GLN A 230 -10.38 -0.97 7.75
N LYS A 231 -10.96 -1.80 8.62
CA LYS A 231 -10.35 -3.05 9.08
C LYS A 231 -10.10 -4.01 7.92
N ARG A 232 -11.12 -4.29 7.10
CA ARG A 232 -11.00 -5.16 5.92
C ARG A 232 -9.93 -4.66 4.94
N SER A 233 -9.93 -3.35 4.65
CA SER A 233 -8.91 -2.74 3.78
C SER A 233 -7.50 -2.92 4.33
N GLN A 234 -7.30 -2.77 5.65
CA GLN A 234 -6.00 -2.96 6.28
C GLN A 234 -5.55 -4.42 6.21
N GLU A 235 -6.46 -5.37 6.45
CA GLU A 235 -6.19 -6.82 6.36
C GLU A 235 -5.85 -7.23 4.92
N THR A 236 -6.55 -6.70 3.92
CA THR A 236 -6.23 -6.98 2.51
C THR A 236 -4.88 -6.36 2.11
N LEU A 237 -4.55 -5.15 2.58
CA LEU A 237 -3.23 -4.53 2.35
C LEU A 237 -2.11 -5.37 2.96
N THR A 238 -2.26 -5.84 4.20
CA THR A 238 -1.23 -6.65 4.85
C THR A 238 -1.07 -8.00 4.17
N MET A 239 -2.17 -8.68 3.84
CA MET A 239 -2.15 -9.95 3.10
C MET A 239 -1.42 -9.81 1.77
N LEU A 240 -1.78 -8.79 0.98
CA LEU A 240 -1.19 -8.54 -0.33
C LEU A 240 0.30 -8.19 -0.21
N GLY A 241 0.66 -7.36 0.77
CA GLY A 241 2.05 -7.01 1.06
C GLY A 241 2.90 -8.22 1.47
N VAL A 242 2.36 -9.11 2.30
CA VAL A 242 3.04 -10.36 2.70
C VAL A 242 3.21 -11.28 1.48
N ALA A 243 2.16 -11.48 0.69
CA ALA A 243 2.21 -12.36 -0.47
C ALA A 243 3.25 -11.89 -1.52
N LEU A 244 3.29 -10.58 -1.80
CA LEU A 244 4.28 -10.00 -2.70
C LEU A 244 5.73 -10.16 -2.18
N ASN A 245 5.94 -10.00 -0.87
CA ASN A 245 7.24 -10.22 -0.24
C ASN A 245 7.67 -11.69 -0.27
N LEU A 246 6.75 -12.62 0.01
CA LEU A 246 7.03 -14.05 -0.07
C LEU A 246 7.44 -14.47 -1.48
N ARG A 247 6.85 -13.87 -2.53
CA ARG A 247 7.28 -14.09 -3.92
C ARG A 247 8.72 -13.64 -4.14
N ILE A 248 9.09 -12.44 -3.70
CA ILE A 248 10.46 -11.94 -3.83
C ILE A 248 11.46 -12.88 -3.14
N GLN A 249 11.13 -13.36 -1.94
CA GLN A 249 11.96 -14.33 -1.22
C GLN A 249 12.05 -15.68 -1.94
N ALA A 250 10.93 -16.21 -2.44
CA ALA A 250 10.91 -17.46 -3.20
C ALA A 250 11.76 -17.36 -4.49
N THR A 251 11.72 -16.21 -5.19
CA THR A 251 12.59 -15.99 -6.35
C THR A 251 14.06 -15.93 -5.97
N ALA A 252 14.41 -15.29 -4.86
CA ALA A 252 15.79 -15.24 -4.38
C ALA A 252 16.31 -16.63 -3.98
N LEU A 253 15.48 -17.44 -3.31
CA LEU A 253 15.82 -18.83 -2.99
C LEU A 253 16.01 -19.68 -4.25
N GLY A 254 15.16 -19.52 -5.27
CA GLY A 254 15.31 -20.19 -6.56
C GLY A 254 16.62 -19.82 -7.27
N ILE A 255 16.98 -18.54 -7.27
CA ILE A 255 18.26 -18.06 -7.83
C ILE A 255 19.44 -18.66 -7.07
N ASN A 256 19.39 -18.67 -5.73
CA ASN A 256 20.44 -19.25 -4.90
C ASN A 256 20.62 -20.75 -5.15
N ASN A 257 19.52 -21.52 -5.25
CA ASN A 257 19.58 -22.94 -5.56
C ASN A 257 20.17 -23.20 -6.95
N ASN A 258 19.76 -22.42 -7.96
CA ASN A 258 20.33 -22.51 -9.30
C ASN A 258 21.82 -22.16 -9.30
N MET A 259 22.24 -21.16 -8.52
CA MET A 259 23.64 -20.80 -8.36
C MET A 259 24.43 -21.91 -7.66
N LEU A 260 23.87 -22.56 -6.64
CA LEU A 260 24.47 -23.72 -5.98
C LEU A 260 24.68 -24.88 -6.96
N ASN A 261 23.66 -25.19 -7.78
CA ASN A 261 23.76 -26.23 -8.80
C ASN A 261 24.83 -25.88 -9.84
N LEU A 262 24.84 -24.65 -10.37
CA LEU A 262 25.87 -24.20 -11.31
C LEU A 262 27.28 -24.23 -10.69
N ALA A 263 27.42 -23.87 -9.41
CA ALA A 263 28.70 -23.95 -8.72
C ALA A 263 29.16 -25.40 -8.56
N GLN A 264 28.23 -26.33 -8.29
CA GLN A 264 28.51 -27.75 -8.20
C GLN A 264 28.91 -28.34 -9.56
N ASP A 265 28.14 -28.05 -10.62
CA ASP A 265 28.48 -28.45 -12.00
C ASP A 265 29.85 -27.90 -12.41
N THR A 266 30.17 -26.65 -12.04
CA THR A 266 31.49 -26.04 -12.29
C THR A 266 32.61 -26.76 -11.53
N VAL A 267 32.35 -27.22 -10.30
CA VAL A 267 33.30 -28.02 -9.50
C VAL A 267 33.54 -29.37 -10.15
N ASP A 268 32.49 -30.03 -10.64
CA ASP A 268 32.56 -31.33 -11.30
C ASP A 268 33.25 -31.22 -12.68
N ASP A 269 32.96 -30.19 -13.46
CA ASP A 269 33.68 -29.85 -14.70
C ASP A 269 35.17 -29.60 -14.41
N SER A 270 35.47 -28.86 -13.33
CA SER A 270 36.85 -28.62 -12.89
C SER A 270 37.56 -29.92 -12.49
N ALA A 271 36.84 -30.91 -11.94
CA ALA A 271 37.39 -32.22 -11.63
C ALA A 271 37.69 -33.03 -12.90
N THR A 272 36.78 -33.03 -13.88
CA THR A 272 36.94 -33.70 -15.17
C THR A 272 38.15 -33.15 -15.95
N VAL A 273 38.29 -31.83 -16.02
CA VAL A 273 39.45 -31.18 -16.67
C VAL A 273 40.76 -31.57 -15.99
N ARG A 274 40.79 -31.69 -14.66
CA ARG A 274 41.98 -32.17 -13.94
C ARG A 274 42.33 -33.60 -14.31
N VAL A 275 41.35 -34.49 -14.42
CA VAL A 275 41.58 -35.89 -14.84
C VAL A 275 42.18 -35.95 -16.25
N ILE A 276 41.60 -35.25 -17.21
CA ILE A 276 42.12 -35.19 -18.60
C ILE A 276 43.55 -34.63 -18.62
N THR A 277 43.83 -33.58 -17.84
CA THR A 277 45.16 -32.98 -17.74
C THR A 277 46.19 -33.97 -17.17
N ILE A 278 45.81 -34.76 -16.17
CA ILE A 278 46.70 -35.80 -15.60
C ILE A 278 46.98 -36.90 -16.64
N VAL A 279 45.95 -37.40 -17.33
CA VAL A 279 46.11 -38.44 -18.37
C VAL A 279 47.02 -37.95 -19.50
N THR A 280 46.83 -36.72 -19.98
CA THR A 280 47.67 -36.13 -21.03
C THR A 280 49.12 -35.90 -20.58
N LEU A 281 49.36 -35.44 -19.35
CA LEU A 281 50.70 -35.27 -18.77
C LEU A 281 51.50 -36.58 -18.67
N VAL A 282 50.82 -37.71 -18.47
CA VAL A 282 51.43 -39.05 -18.43
C VAL A 282 51.64 -39.60 -19.84
N TYR A 283 50.67 -39.41 -20.73
CA TYR A 283 50.70 -39.97 -22.09
C TYR A 283 51.70 -39.25 -23.01
N LEU A 284 51.77 -37.92 -22.95
CA LEU A 284 52.57 -37.11 -23.88
C LEU A 284 54.07 -37.45 -23.87
N PRO A 285 54.74 -37.62 -22.72
CA PRO A 285 56.15 -38.04 -22.67
C PRO A 285 56.37 -39.47 -23.18
N ALA A 286 55.45 -40.38 -22.86
CA ALA A 286 55.53 -41.78 -23.28
C ALA A 286 55.41 -41.90 -24.80
N SER A 287 54.47 -41.18 -25.41
CA SER A 287 54.29 -41.13 -26.86
C SER A 287 55.47 -40.47 -27.58
N PHE A 288 56.05 -39.42 -27.00
CA PHE A 288 57.27 -38.82 -27.54
C PHE A 288 58.44 -39.81 -27.55
N ALA A 289 58.67 -40.52 -26.44
CA ALA A 289 59.70 -41.55 -26.35
C ALA A 289 59.43 -42.71 -27.34
N ALA A 290 58.19 -43.15 -27.46
CA ALA A 290 57.79 -44.21 -28.39
C ALA A 290 57.97 -43.80 -29.86
N SER A 291 57.69 -42.54 -30.23
CA SER A 291 57.89 -42.03 -31.60
C SER A 291 59.38 -41.91 -31.95
N LEU A 292 60.18 -41.34 -31.04
CA LEU A 292 61.62 -41.11 -31.23
C LEU A 292 62.40 -42.44 -31.33
N LEU A 293 61.98 -43.45 -30.56
CA LEU A 293 62.66 -44.74 -30.49
C LEU A 293 62.02 -45.82 -31.38
N GLY A 294 60.72 -45.73 -31.68
CA GLY A 294 59.97 -46.72 -32.45
C GLY A 294 60.40 -46.82 -33.91
N THR A 295 60.95 -45.74 -34.48
CA THR A 295 61.53 -45.77 -35.83
C THR A 295 62.95 -46.33 -35.87
N ASN A 296 63.66 -46.37 -34.74
CA ASN A 296 65.08 -46.74 -34.66
C ASN A 296 65.34 -48.12 -34.00
N LEU A 297 64.37 -48.68 -33.26
CA LEU A 297 64.54 -49.94 -32.50
C LEU A 297 64.00 -51.19 -33.21
N PHE A 298 63.10 -51.05 -34.20
CA PHE A 298 62.55 -52.18 -34.95
C PHE A 298 63.18 -52.24 -36.34
N VAL A 299 64.13 -53.16 -36.52
CA VAL A 299 64.67 -53.51 -37.86
C VAL A 299 63.85 -54.66 -38.41
N PHE A 300 62.95 -54.39 -39.35
CA PHE A 300 62.24 -55.45 -40.08
C PHE A 300 63.18 -56.04 -41.14
N GLN A 301 63.72 -57.23 -40.91
CA GLN A 301 64.32 -58.02 -41.98
C GLN A 301 63.22 -58.88 -42.62
N THR A 302 62.74 -58.47 -43.79
CA THR A 302 61.86 -59.29 -44.64
C THR A 302 62.69 -60.29 -45.43
N MET A 303 62.92 -61.48 -44.85
CA MET A 303 63.20 -62.73 -45.57
C MET A 303 62.53 -63.87 -44.81
N GLU A 304 61.97 -64.82 -45.57
CA GLU A 304 61.05 -65.88 -45.15
C GLU A 304 61.47 -66.64 -43.86
N GLY A 305 60.52 -66.81 -42.94
CA GLY A 305 60.51 -67.94 -42.02
C GLY A 305 61.15 -67.78 -40.63
N SER A 306 61.45 -66.58 -40.14
CA SER A 306 62.02 -66.42 -38.79
C SER A 306 61.31 -65.38 -37.92
N SER A 307 61.13 -65.77 -36.66
CA SER A 307 60.40 -65.09 -35.59
C SER A 307 60.75 -63.61 -35.42
N PHE A 308 59.73 -62.86 -35.03
CA PHE A 308 59.80 -61.46 -34.62
C PHE A 308 60.88 -61.28 -33.52
N GLN A 309 62.13 -60.95 -33.90
CA GLN A 309 63.20 -60.72 -32.92
C GLN A 309 63.19 -59.26 -32.46
N VAL A 310 62.68 -59.07 -31.24
CA VAL A 310 62.80 -57.83 -30.47
C VAL A 310 64.28 -57.57 -30.18
N SER A 311 64.79 -56.40 -30.57
CA SER A 311 66.18 -56.02 -30.31
C SER A 311 66.45 -55.85 -28.81
N GLY A 312 67.57 -56.40 -28.30
CA GLY A 312 67.94 -56.41 -26.87
C GLY A 312 68.16 -55.05 -26.21
N LYS A 313 68.00 -53.94 -26.94
CA LYS A 313 68.08 -52.55 -26.44
C LYS A 313 66.71 -51.95 -26.09
N PHE A 314 65.64 -52.73 -26.10
CA PHE A 314 64.30 -52.30 -25.69
C PHE A 314 64.25 -51.66 -24.29
N TRP A 315 65.17 -52.02 -23.39
CA TRP A 315 65.27 -51.43 -22.06
C TRP A 315 65.56 -49.91 -22.06
N VAL A 316 66.20 -49.37 -23.11
CA VAL A 316 66.49 -47.93 -23.25
C VAL A 316 65.22 -47.09 -23.31
N PHE A 317 64.11 -47.66 -23.81
CA PHE A 317 62.80 -47.01 -23.76
C PHE A 317 62.38 -46.68 -22.32
N PHE A 318 62.50 -47.65 -21.40
CA PHE A 318 62.13 -47.45 -19.99
C PHE A 318 63.04 -46.43 -19.30
N VAL A 319 64.34 -46.43 -19.64
CA VAL A 319 65.33 -45.51 -19.06
C VAL A 319 65.04 -44.05 -19.42
N ILE A 320 64.47 -43.78 -20.60
CA ILE A 320 64.17 -42.41 -21.05
C ILE A 320 62.73 -42.01 -20.68
N ALA A 321 61.76 -42.92 -20.81
CA ALA A 321 60.36 -42.62 -20.59
C ALA A 321 60.02 -42.34 -19.11
N ILE A 322 60.61 -43.10 -18.17
CA ILE A 322 60.31 -42.97 -16.73
C ILE A 322 60.80 -41.62 -16.16
N PRO A 323 62.05 -41.16 -16.39
CA PRO A 323 62.49 -39.85 -15.90
C PRO A 323 61.68 -38.71 -16.49
N LEU A 324 61.34 -38.79 -17.79
CA LEU A 324 60.60 -37.74 -18.48
C LEU A 324 59.17 -37.60 -17.94
N THR A 325 58.50 -38.72 -17.63
CA THR A 325 57.19 -38.72 -16.95
C THR A 325 57.24 -38.22 -15.51
N VAL A 326 58.28 -38.60 -14.75
CA VAL A 326 58.49 -38.09 -13.39
C VAL A 326 58.70 -36.57 -13.40
N LEU A 327 59.45 -36.04 -14.38
CA LEU A 327 59.73 -34.61 -14.51
C LEU A 327 58.47 -33.81 -14.88
N THR A 328 57.65 -34.30 -15.82
CA THR A 328 56.40 -33.61 -16.21
C THR A 328 55.34 -33.66 -15.12
N VAL A 329 55.08 -34.83 -14.51
CA VAL A 329 54.11 -34.97 -13.43
C VAL A 329 54.58 -34.23 -12.16
N GLY A 330 55.87 -34.35 -11.82
CA GLY A 330 56.48 -33.66 -10.69
C GLY A 330 56.42 -32.14 -10.83
N GLY A 331 56.72 -31.61 -12.02
CA GLY A 331 56.62 -30.17 -12.32
C GLY A 331 55.19 -29.64 -12.16
N TRP A 332 54.19 -30.37 -12.64
CA TRP A 332 52.78 -30.01 -12.47
C TRP A 332 52.32 -30.09 -11.00
N PHE A 333 52.75 -31.12 -10.26
CA PHE A 333 52.40 -31.28 -8.85
C PHE A 333 52.98 -30.14 -7.99
N ILE A 334 54.24 -29.76 -8.22
CA ILE A 334 54.88 -28.64 -7.52
C ILE A 334 54.17 -27.31 -7.86
N TYR A 335 53.86 -27.08 -9.13
CA TYR A 335 53.15 -25.86 -9.57
C TYR A 335 51.74 -25.75 -8.95
N THR A 336 50.97 -26.85 -8.96
CA THR A 336 49.62 -26.87 -8.39
C THR A 336 49.61 -26.78 -6.86
N CYS A 337 50.54 -27.43 -6.17
CA CYS A 337 50.71 -27.31 -4.71
C CYS A 337 51.12 -25.89 -4.29
N LYS A 338 52.06 -25.25 -4.99
CA LYS A 338 52.48 -23.87 -4.69
C LYS A 338 51.34 -22.87 -4.89
N ARG A 339 50.47 -23.09 -5.88
CA ARG A 339 49.33 -22.20 -6.19
C ARG A 339 48.08 -22.45 -5.33
N ARG A 340 47.93 -23.64 -4.72
CA ARG A 340 46.89 -23.92 -3.72
C ARG A 340 47.14 -23.24 -2.37
N ASN A 341 48.37 -22.80 -2.09
CA ASN A 341 48.77 -22.33 -0.76
C ASN A 341 48.54 -20.84 -0.38
N PRO A 342 47.90 -19.94 -1.16
CA PRO A 342 47.60 -18.58 -0.66
C PRO A 342 46.16 -18.39 -0.14
N LYS A 343 45.26 -19.39 -0.16
CA LYS A 343 43.86 -19.22 0.32
C LYS A 343 43.56 -19.79 1.71
N ARG A 344 44.45 -20.57 2.32
CA ARG A 344 44.24 -21.12 3.67
C ARG A 344 44.62 -20.16 4.81
N ASN A 345 45.51 -19.18 4.54
CA ASN A 345 45.92 -18.21 5.57
C ASN A 345 44.94 -17.05 5.81
N ARG A 346 43.94 -16.82 4.94
CA ARG A 346 42.95 -15.74 5.16
C ARG A 346 41.75 -16.18 6.01
N ARG A 347 41.35 -17.46 5.99
CA ARG A 347 40.25 -17.97 6.83
C ARG A 347 40.65 -18.17 8.30
N GLY A 348 41.94 -18.19 8.62
CA GLY A 348 42.42 -18.25 10.00
C GLY A 348 42.51 -16.88 10.69
N LEU A 349 42.52 -15.78 9.93
CA LEU A 349 42.62 -14.42 10.46
C LEU A 349 41.24 -13.78 10.72
N GLU A 350 40.20 -14.12 9.93
CA GLU A 350 38.83 -13.63 10.22
C GLU A 350 38.16 -14.35 11.42
N ALA A 351 38.69 -15.49 11.85
CA ALA A 351 38.20 -16.20 13.03
C ALA A 351 38.81 -15.69 14.35
N SER A 352 39.93 -14.95 14.31
CA SER A 352 40.56 -14.34 15.48
C SER A 352 40.06 -12.93 15.79
N ASP A 353 39.34 -12.29 14.87
CA ASP A 353 38.76 -10.94 15.05
C ASP A 353 37.28 -10.97 15.50
N LEU A 354 36.72 -12.16 15.76
CA LEU A 354 35.34 -12.38 16.24
C LEU A 354 35.26 -13.09 17.61
N VAL A 355 36.36 -13.13 18.36
CA VAL A 355 36.39 -13.46 19.79
C VAL A 355 36.85 -12.23 20.55
#